data_AF-A0A1V4Z722-F1
#
_entry.id   AF-A0A1V4Z722-F1
#
_cell.length_a   1.000
_cell.length_b   1.000
_cell.length_c   1.000
_cell.angle_alpha   90.00
_cell.angle_beta   90.00
_cell.angle_gamma   90.00
#
_symmetry.space_group_name_H-M   'P 1'
#
loop_
_entity.id
_entity.type
_entity.pdbx_description
1 polymer ?
#
loop_
_entity_poly.entity_id
_entity_poly.type
_entity_poly.pdbx_seq_one_letter_code
_entity_poly.pdbx_strand_id
1 'polypeptide(L)'
;MVVDHSPGISEGPKKRSAVKIAVAGIAFVLIIILAIAAGAFAYSILMPPVWSEQLPFMNSTGQYQSIVVYRNATDVTYREVLSFVASENATIKAAVASDAKERPAEYAAYLHDRAEERGINCSLVATKVRDGYPGQVLVAFNTLDYGMCFVDPTARNVSAGDYPGVDFGKIMLLRDTWTQKAGFRDADSKEVYVTVYRDAAPVSYGELLQFLARDDTENATYVMPTYTCANFAATLFNRSQAQGIKCGLVSVTFEGRSVGHAFNAFPTADKGIVLIDDTGLKSSQKNTSLAAFQTDAAVYLQEGRPLGELNLTQVDGNHEYSFYLEKMRIIDAFYDEFDAYTEDVDAHNQAIERYEADASAYTAAVNEFNSKMATHNAAVNQFNRDAQAKYSQYLAGTITYSEYSSWYDASLAKIPPAPTNAARIDAWKNQLDSERARLNSEKRALDSRFDDLWESEGRKWAVYSYWLPPEGVVNQIEYVW
;
A
#
# COMPACT_ATOMS: atom_id res chain seq x y z
N MET A 1 -64.68 14.44 136.30
CA MET A 1 -65.60 14.92 135.25
C MET A 1 -64.90 14.71 133.92
N VAL A 2 -65.55 13.96 133.03
CA VAL A 2 -65.06 13.48 131.74
C VAL A 2 -64.85 14.64 130.77
N VAL A 3 -63.69 14.73 130.09
CA VAL A 3 -63.58 15.25 128.72
C VAL A 3 -62.41 14.56 128.01
N ASP A 4 -62.74 13.91 126.90
CA ASP A 4 -61.92 13.16 125.95
C ASP A 4 -61.48 14.08 124.79
N HIS A 5 -60.18 14.09 124.48
CA HIS A 5 -59.61 14.73 123.28
C HIS A 5 -58.51 13.84 122.69
N SER A 6 -58.86 13.11 121.64
CA SER A 6 -57.93 12.42 120.74
C SER A 6 -57.36 13.36 119.68
N PRO A 7 -56.03 13.40 119.44
CA PRO A 7 -55.43 14.06 118.28
C PRO A 7 -55.12 13.05 117.15
N GLY A 8 -55.60 13.34 115.95
CA GLY A 8 -55.33 12.59 114.73
C GLY A 8 -53.92 12.86 114.17
N ILE A 9 -53.20 11.79 113.86
CA ILE A 9 -51.91 11.80 113.15
C ILE A 9 -52.19 11.60 111.66
N SER A 10 -51.80 12.56 110.80
CA SER A 10 -51.86 12.42 109.35
C SER A 10 -50.55 11.88 108.80
N GLU A 11 -50.56 10.70 108.19
CA GLU A 11 -49.45 10.16 107.41
C GLU A 11 -49.37 10.84 106.03
N GLY A 12 -48.21 11.41 105.71
CA GLY A 12 -47.93 12.05 104.43
C GLY A 12 -47.40 11.06 103.36
N PRO A 13 -48.04 10.95 102.18
CA PRO A 13 -47.57 10.06 101.12
C PRO A 13 -46.86 10.85 100.02
N LYS A 14 -45.54 11.04 100.10
CA LYS A 14 -44.77 11.64 98.98
C LYS A 14 -43.34 11.09 98.83
N LYS A 15 -43.18 9.79 98.54
CA LYS A 15 -41.93 9.25 97.97
C LYS A 15 -42.08 8.14 96.91
N ARG A 16 -43.29 7.63 96.63
CA ARG A 16 -43.51 6.56 95.62
C ARG A 16 -43.79 7.04 94.18
N SER A 17 -43.99 8.34 93.91
CA SER A 17 -44.27 8.84 92.55
C SER A 17 -43.02 9.14 91.73
N ALA A 18 -41.93 9.60 92.36
CA ALA A 18 -40.69 9.94 91.64
C ALA A 18 -40.02 8.72 90.97
N VAL A 19 -40.04 7.56 91.64
CA VAL A 19 -39.50 6.31 91.09
C VAL A 19 -40.33 5.81 89.90
N LYS A 20 -41.66 5.95 89.95
CA LYS A 20 -42.53 5.55 88.83
C LYS A 20 -42.35 6.45 87.60
N ILE A 21 -42.14 7.75 87.80
CA ILE A 21 -41.85 8.69 86.72
C ILE A 21 -40.46 8.41 86.10
N ALA A 22 -39.44 8.12 86.93
CA ALA A 22 -38.12 7.76 86.44
C ALA A 22 -38.13 6.44 85.65
N VAL A 23 -38.82 5.41 86.13
CA VAL A 23 -38.96 4.11 85.45
C VAL A 23 -39.72 4.25 84.13
N ALA A 24 -40.80 5.04 84.10
CA ALA A 24 -41.55 5.31 82.87
C ALA A 24 -40.72 6.11 81.85
N GLY A 25 -39.93 7.09 82.31
CA GLY A 25 -39.01 7.84 81.46
C GLY A 25 -37.93 6.94 80.82
N ILE A 26 -37.31 6.05 81.62
CA ILE A 26 -36.32 5.09 81.12
C ILE A 26 -36.95 4.12 80.11
N ALA A 27 -38.15 3.60 80.39
CA ALA A 27 -38.86 2.72 79.47
C ALA A 27 -39.19 3.41 78.14
N PHE A 28 -39.60 4.69 78.18
CA PHE A 28 -39.87 5.48 76.97
C PHE A 28 -38.61 5.71 76.14
N VAL A 29 -37.47 6.05 76.77
CA VAL A 29 -36.18 6.18 76.09
C VAL A 29 -35.75 4.85 75.45
N LEU A 30 -35.92 3.72 76.15
CA LEU A 30 -35.62 2.40 75.61
C LEU A 30 -36.50 2.05 74.39
N ILE A 31 -37.78 2.40 74.41
CA ILE A 31 -38.69 2.21 73.27
C ILE A 31 -38.25 3.05 72.07
N ILE A 32 -37.85 4.31 72.27
CA ILE A 32 -37.31 5.16 71.20
C ILE A 32 -36.03 4.56 70.62
N ILE A 33 -35.10 4.11 71.48
CA ILE A 33 -33.85 3.47 71.03
C ILE A 33 -34.17 2.21 70.23
N LEU A 34 -35.11 1.38 70.68
CA LEU A 34 -35.54 0.18 69.96
C LEU A 34 -36.22 0.52 68.63
N ALA A 35 -37.03 1.57 68.56
CA ALA A 35 -37.67 2.01 67.32
C ALA A 35 -36.63 2.56 66.31
N ILE A 36 -35.63 3.32 66.78
CA ILE A 36 -34.52 3.80 65.95
C ILE A 36 -33.68 2.61 65.47
N ALA A 37 -33.37 1.65 66.35
CA ALA A 37 -32.60 0.45 66.00
C ALA A 37 -33.37 -0.43 64.99
N ALA A 38 -34.68 -0.64 65.20
CA ALA A 38 -35.54 -1.35 64.27
C ALA A 38 -35.66 -0.62 62.93
N GLY A 39 -35.75 0.72 62.95
CA GLY A 39 -35.74 1.55 61.75
C GLY A 39 -34.43 1.44 60.97
N ALA A 40 -33.29 1.54 61.65
CA ALA A 40 -31.96 1.38 61.05
C ALA A 40 -31.74 -0.04 60.50
N PHE A 41 -32.21 -1.06 61.23
CA PHE A 41 -32.15 -2.45 60.80
C PHE A 41 -33.04 -2.70 59.56
N ALA A 42 -34.29 -2.25 59.59
CA ALA A 42 -35.20 -2.32 58.44
C ALA A 42 -34.63 -1.57 57.24
N TYR A 43 -34.04 -0.39 57.46
CA TYR A 43 -33.36 0.37 56.42
C TYR A 43 -32.17 -0.39 55.83
N SER A 44 -31.37 -1.08 56.65
CA SER A 44 -30.24 -1.89 56.17
C SER A 44 -30.64 -3.13 55.37
N ILE A 45 -31.86 -3.64 55.59
CA ILE A 45 -32.42 -4.77 54.84
C ILE A 45 -33.04 -4.30 53.53
N LEU A 46 -33.90 -3.27 53.61
CA LEU A 46 -34.62 -2.75 52.45
C LEU A 46 -33.69 -2.02 51.48
N MET A 47 -32.67 -1.40 52.03
CA MET A 47 -31.59 -0.77 51.29
C MET A 47 -30.32 -1.51 51.75
N PRO A 48 -29.85 -2.53 51.01
CA PRO A 48 -28.53 -3.10 51.25
C PRO A 48 -27.43 -2.14 50.76
N PRO A 49 -26.24 -2.13 51.41
CA PRO A 49 -25.16 -1.22 51.03
C PRO A 49 -24.68 -1.43 49.58
N VAL A 50 -24.92 -2.62 49.03
CA VAL A 50 -24.60 -3.02 47.67
C VAL A 50 -25.82 -3.77 47.11
N TRP A 51 -26.22 -3.46 45.87
CA TRP A 51 -27.25 -4.23 45.16
C TRP A 51 -26.86 -4.40 43.69
N SER A 52 -27.59 -5.29 43.00
CA SER A 52 -27.43 -5.50 41.58
C SER A 52 -28.59 -4.84 40.84
N GLU A 53 -28.27 -4.06 39.81
CA GLU A 53 -29.26 -3.43 38.93
C GLU A 53 -29.17 -4.04 37.54
N GLN A 54 -30.32 -4.40 36.98
CA GLN A 54 -30.42 -4.93 35.62
C GLN A 54 -30.57 -3.77 34.63
N LEU A 55 -29.68 -3.69 33.66
CA LEU A 55 -29.68 -2.68 32.61
C LEU A 55 -30.76 -2.99 31.57
N PRO A 56 -31.29 -1.97 30.87
CA PRO A 56 -32.32 -2.14 29.85
C PRO A 56 -31.79 -2.67 28.50
N PHE A 57 -30.56 -3.19 28.47
CA PHE A 57 -29.91 -3.72 27.28
C PHE A 57 -29.17 -5.03 27.56
N MET A 58 -29.05 -5.84 26.51
CA MET A 58 -28.44 -7.16 26.54
C MET A 58 -26.92 -7.08 26.32
N ASN A 59 -26.22 -8.02 26.95
CA ASN A 59 -24.82 -8.31 26.72
C ASN A 59 -24.65 -9.25 25.52
N SER A 60 -23.41 -9.60 25.17
CA SER A 60 -23.10 -10.46 24.02
C SER A 60 -23.63 -11.91 24.10
N THR A 61 -24.14 -12.34 25.25
CA THR A 61 -24.78 -13.65 25.42
C THR A 61 -26.29 -13.62 25.20
N GLY A 62 -26.86 -12.44 24.94
CA GLY A 62 -28.31 -12.23 24.84
C GLY A 62 -29.02 -12.20 26.20
N GLN A 63 -28.26 -12.05 27.29
CA GLN A 63 -28.81 -11.80 28.62
C GLN A 63 -28.76 -10.31 28.92
N TYR A 64 -29.75 -9.79 29.65
CA TYR A 64 -29.66 -8.43 30.17
C TYR A 64 -28.44 -8.28 31.05
N GLN A 65 -27.65 -7.24 30.80
CA GLN A 65 -26.46 -6.95 31.58
C GLN A 65 -26.88 -6.46 32.98
N SER A 66 -26.15 -6.85 34.01
CA SER A 66 -26.31 -6.28 35.35
C SER A 66 -25.05 -5.51 35.76
N ILE A 67 -25.24 -4.52 36.62
CA ILE A 67 -24.18 -3.77 37.29
C ILE A 67 -24.35 -3.90 38.80
N VAL A 68 -23.28 -3.58 39.52
CA VAL A 68 -23.26 -3.51 40.98
C VAL A 68 -23.24 -2.04 41.38
N VAL A 69 -24.19 -1.63 42.22
CA VAL A 69 -24.31 -0.26 42.70
C VAL A 69 -24.07 -0.21 44.20
N TYR A 70 -23.28 0.76 44.66
CA TYR A 70 -22.88 0.95 46.05
C TYR A 70 -23.53 2.22 46.60
N ARG A 71 -24.20 2.12 47.76
CA ARG A 71 -24.89 3.29 48.36
C ARG A 71 -23.95 4.45 48.66
N ASN A 72 -22.71 4.15 49.04
CA ASN A 72 -21.74 5.13 49.47
C ASN A 72 -20.91 5.70 48.31
N ALA A 73 -21.21 5.33 47.05
CA ALA A 73 -20.62 5.99 45.91
C ALA A 73 -21.11 7.44 45.83
N THR A 74 -20.19 8.37 45.59
CA THR A 74 -20.49 9.80 45.52
C THR A 74 -19.89 10.42 44.27
N ASP A 75 -20.47 11.53 43.83
CA ASP A 75 -19.89 12.36 42.77
C ASP A 75 -18.51 12.87 43.21
N VAL A 76 -17.54 12.81 42.30
CA VAL A 76 -16.14 13.20 42.55
C VAL A 76 -15.71 14.31 41.60
N THR A 77 -14.52 14.88 41.79
CA THR A 77 -13.97 15.86 40.85
C THR A 77 -13.55 15.21 39.53
N TYR A 78 -13.52 15.97 38.44
CA TYR A 78 -13.07 15.47 37.14
C TYR A 78 -11.64 14.91 37.17
N ARG A 79 -10.76 15.49 38.01
CA ARG A 79 -9.39 14.99 38.22
C ARG A 79 -9.37 13.60 38.86
N GLU A 80 -10.27 13.32 39.78
CA GLU A 80 -10.40 12.00 40.40
C GLU A 80 -10.92 10.98 39.40
N VAL A 81 -11.88 11.36 38.54
CA VAL A 81 -12.31 10.52 37.42
C VAL A 81 -11.13 10.21 36.49
N LEU A 82 -10.35 11.20 36.05
CA LEU A 82 -9.16 10.98 35.22
C LEU A 82 -8.15 10.02 35.88
N SER A 83 -7.92 10.18 37.19
CA SER A 83 -6.99 9.34 37.94
C SER A 83 -7.50 7.89 38.03
N PHE A 84 -8.81 7.72 38.27
CA PHE A 84 -9.47 6.42 38.27
C PHE A 84 -9.37 5.74 36.91
N VAL A 85 -9.79 6.45 35.86
CA VAL A 85 -9.80 5.98 34.47
C VAL A 85 -8.39 5.58 34.03
N ALA A 86 -7.37 6.39 34.33
CA ALA A 86 -5.97 6.05 34.06
C ALA A 86 -5.52 4.76 34.75
N SER A 87 -5.98 4.51 35.98
CA SER A 87 -5.63 3.31 36.75
C SER A 87 -6.28 2.01 36.22
N GLU A 88 -7.43 2.12 35.55
CA GLU A 88 -8.15 0.96 34.98
C GLU A 88 -7.84 0.77 33.47
N ASN A 89 -7.22 1.78 32.83
CA ASN A 89 -7.02 1.82 31.38
C ASN A 89 -6.27 0.59 30.84
N ALA A 90 -5.18 0.17 31.49
CA ALA A 90 -4.38 -0.97 31.03
C ALA A 90 -5.19 -2.28 31.02
N THR A 91 -6.01 -2.50 32.05
CA THR A 91 -6.85 -3.71 32.17
C THR A 91 -7.95 -3.73 31.12
N ILE A 92 -8.64 -2.60 30.92
CA ILE A 92 -9.71 -2.50 29.91
C ILE A 92 -9.13 -2.62 28.51
N LYS A 93 -8.00 -1.97 28.22
CA LYS A 93 -7.29 -2.12 26.93
C LYS A 93 -6.96 -3.57 26.64
N ALA A 94 -6.42 -4.31 27.61
CA ALA A 94 -6.11 -5.72 27.45
C ALA A 94 -7.37 -6.57 27.18
N ALA A 95 -8.45 -6.31 27.92
CA ALA A 95 -9.72 -7.02 27.75
C ALA A 95 -10.31 -6.80 26.34
N VAL A 96 -10.39 -5.54 25.90
CA VAL A 96 -10.90 -5.15 24.57
C VAL A 96 -10.02 -5.72 23.45
N ALA A 97 -8.69 -5.62 23.57
CA ALA A 97 -7.77 -6.10 22.54
C ALA A 97 -7.82 -7.62 22.33
N SER A 98 -8.15 -8.37 23.38
CA SER A 98 -8.23 -9.84 23.33
C SER A 98 -9.57 -10.39 22.82
N ASP A 99 -10.54 -9.53 22.55
CA ASP A 99 -11.93 -9.93 22.42
C ASP A 99 -12.51 -9.64 21.04
N ALA A 100 -12.47 -10.66 20.20
CA ALA A 100 -13.00 -10.61 18.84
C ALA A 100 -14.51 -10.38 18.74
N LYS A 101 -15.27 -10.59 19.83
CA LYS A 101 -16.73 -10.40 19.85
C LYS A 101 -17.15 -8.99 20.21
N GLU A 102 -16.23 -8.22 20.78
CA GLU A 102 -16.38 -6.79 21.09
C GLU A 102 -17.64 -6.51 21.90
N ARG A 103 -17.43 -6.46 23.21
CA ARG A 103 -18.48 -6.54 24.21
C ARG A 103 -18.66 -5.20 24.93
N PRO A 104 -19.24 -4.16 24.27
CA PRO A 104 -19.30 -2.80 24.81
C PRO A 104 -20.02 -2.72 26.15
N ALA A 105 -21.12 -3.47 26.30
CA ALA A 105 -21.90 -3.51 27.53
C ALA A 105 -21.08 -4.09 28.70
N GLU A 106 -20.32 -5.15 28.45
CA GLU A 106 -19.51 -5.82 29.45
C GLU A 106 -18.32 -4.97 29.90
N TYR A 107 -17.64 -4.26 28.99
CA TYR A 107 -16.53 -3.38 29.40
C TYR A 107 -17.02 -2.16 30.16
N ALA A 108 -18.17 -1.60 29.76
CA ALA A 108 -18.77 -0.47 30.47
C ALA A 108 -19.27 -0.91 31.87
N ALA A 109 -19.92 -2.07 31.97
CA ALA A 109 -20.30 -2.65 33.27
C ALA A 109 -19.08 -2.93 34.15
N TYR A 110 -18.00 -3.47 33.58
CA TYR A 110 -16.74 -3.65 34.31
C TYR A 110 -16.19 -2.32 34.85
N LEU A 111 -16.06 -1.30 34.01
CA LEU A 111 -15.55 0.00 34.43
C LEU A 111 -16.46 0.68 35.47
N HIS A 112 -17.78 0.55 35.30
CA HIS A 112 -18.77 1.01 36.26
C HIS A 112 -18.59 0.35 37.63
N ASP A 113 -18.58 -0.99 37.69
CA ASP A 113 -18.47 -1.73 38.94
C ASP A 113 -17.16 -1.41 39.68
N ARG A 114 -16.06 -1.19 38.92
CA ARG A 114 -14.77 -0.75 39.47
C ARG A 114 -14.79 0.69 40.00
N ALA A 115 -15.59 1.57 39.42
CA ALA A 115 -15.77 2.94 39.91
C ALA A 115 -16.56 2.92 41.24
N GLU A 116 -17.68 2.20 41.25
CA GLU A 116 -18.56 2.04 42.41
C GLU A 116 -17.84 1.37 43.58
N GLU A 117 -17.01 0.33 43.34
CA GLU A 117 -16.18 -0.31 44.36
C GLU A 117 -15.20 0.68 45.03
N ARG A 118 -14.80 1.74 44.31
CA ARG A 118 -13.94 2.82 44.82
C ARG A 118 -14.73 4.01 45.39
N GLY A 119 -16.06 3.90 45.48
CA GLY A 119 -16.94 4.94 45.97
C GLY A 119 -17.15 6.10 44.99
N ILE A 120 -16.97 5.87 43.69
CA ILE A 120 -17.21 6.86 42.63
C ILE A 120 -18.57 6.58 42.02
N ASN A 121 -19.50 7.53 42.15
CA ASN A 121 -20.83 7.41 41.57
C ASN A 121 -20.77 7.53 40.04
N CYS A 122 -21.40 6.60 39.34
CA CYS A 122 -21.50 6.65 37.89
C CYS A 122 -22.77 5.96 37.38
N SER A 123 -22.99 6.03 36.07
CA SER A 123 -24.14 5.37 35.42
C SER A 123 -23.74 4.92 34.02
N LEU A 124 -24.57 4.09 33.40
CA LEU A 124 -24.33 3.61 32.04
C LEU A 124 -25.29 4.23 31.04
N VAL A 125 -24.75 4.66 29.89
CA VAL A 125 -25.53 5.24 28.79
C VAL A 125 -25.28 4.43 27.53
N ALA A 126 -26.28 3.67 27.11
CA ALA A 126 -26.24 2.95 25.84
C ALA A 126 -26.61 3.86 24.67
N THR A 127 -25.89 3.70 23.55
CA THR A 127 -26.22 4.37 22.28
C THR A 127 -26.56 3.34 21.20
N LYS A 128 -27.39 3.75 20.23
CA LYS A 128 -27.78 2.94 19.06
C LYS A 128 -28.28 1.52 19.42
N VAL A 129 -29.15 1.40 20.42
CA VAL A 129 -29.70 0.09 20.82
C VAL A 129 -30.58 -0.47 19.72
N ARG A 130 -30.19 -1.61 19.14
CA ARG A 130 -30.96 -2.35 18.12
C ARG A 130 -31.21 -3.76 18.63
N ASP A 131 -32.48 -4.16 18.64
CA ASP A 131 -32.92 -5.47 19.14
C ASP A 131 -32.41 -5.78 20.57
N GLY A 132 -32.29 -4.74 21.39
CA GLY A 132 -31.78 -4.82 22.76
C GLY A 132 -30.26 -4.86 22.90
N TYR A 133 -29.49 -4.90 21.80
CA TYR A 133 -28.03 -4.84 21.83
C TYR A 133 -27.56 -3.39 21.64
N PRO A 134 -26.77 -2.83 22.56
CA PRO A 134 -26.25 -1.49 22.40
C PRO A 134 -25.13 -1.47 21.35
N GLY A 135 -25.15 -0.48 20.46
CA GLY A 135 -24.03 -0.25 19.56
C GLY A 135 -22.78 0.22 20.31
N GLN A 136 -22.97 1.03 21.37
CA GLN A 136 -21.95 1.39 22.35
C GLN A 136 -22.56 1.57 23.74
N VAL A 137 -21.73 1.47 24.77
CA VAL A 137 -22.11 1.82 26.15
C VAL A 137 -21.04 2.70 26.77
N LEU A 138 -21.44 3.89 27.20
CA LEU A 138 -20.61 4.86 27.90
C LEU A 138 -20.79 4.73 29.40
N VAL A 139 -19.73 4.99 30.16
CA VAL A 139 -19.83 5.23 31.60
C VAL A 139 -19.92 6.73 31.85
N ALA A 140 -21.05 7.20 32.35
CA ALA A 140 -21.30 8.60 32.66
C ALA A 140 -20.95 8.89 34.13
N PHE A 141 -20.14 9.93 34.34
CA PHE A 141 -19.75 10.44 35.65
C PHE A 141 -20.32 11.85 35.81
N ASN A 142 -21.11 12.07 36.85
CA ASN A 142 -21.48 13.42 37.24
C ASN A 142 -20.39 13.98 38.15
N THR A 143 -19.60 14.93 37.64
CA THR A 143 -18.49 15.49 38.41
C THR A 143 -18.89 16.77 39.15
N LEU A 144 -18.25 17.01 40.30
CA LEU A 144 -18.52 18.17 41.15
C LEU A 144 -18.15 19.51 40.49
N ASP A 145 -17.20 19.50 39.55
CA ASP A 145 -16.55 20.70 39.00
C ASP A 145 -16.61 20.82 37.47
N TYR A 146 -16.91 19.75 36.73
CA TYR A 146 -16.95 19.73 35.26
C TYR A 146 -18.31 19.32 34.67
N GLY A 147 -19.28 18.99 35.55
CA GLY A 147 -20.58 18.43 35.18
C GLY A 147 -20.45 17.00 34.66
N MET A 148 -21.36 16.61 33.76
CA MET A 148 -21.35 15.27 33.18
C MET A 148 -20.13 15.06 32.27
N CYS A 149 -19.35 14.01 32.50
CA CYS A 149 -18.37 13.49 31.55
C CYS A 149 -18.62 12.01 31.29
N PHE A 150 -18.09 11.52 30.18
CA PHE A 150 -18.34 10.15 29.73
C PHE A 150 -17.03 9.43 29.47
N VAL A 151 -17.00 8.13 29.69
CA VAL A 151 -15.88 7.27 29.29
C VAL A 151 -16.40 6.24 28.31
N ASP A 152 -15.81 6.19 27.12
CA ASP A 152 -16.01 5.06 26.20
C ASP A 152 -14.89 4.04 26.40
N PRO A 153 -15.19 2.88 27.00
CA PRO A 153 -14.19 1.84 27.21
C PRO A 153 -13.81 1.12 25.91
N THR A 154 -14.69 1.14 24.91
CA THR A 154 -14.35 0.59 23.58
C THR A 154 -13.62 1.61 22.75
N ALA A 155 -13.93 2.91 22.84
CA ALA A 155 -13.32 3.96 22.04
C ALA A 155 -13.25 3.64 20.53
N ARG A 156 -14.30 3.00 20.01
CA ARG A 156 -14.47 2.64 18.59
C ARG A 156 -14.88 3.79 17.69
N ASN A 157 -15.65 4.72 18.25
CA ASN A 157 -16.30 5.74 17.48
C ASN A 157 -15.58 7.07 17.68
N VAL A 158 -15.24 7.72 16.58
CA VAL A 158 -14.43 8.94 16.57
C VAL A 158 -15.21 10.16 16.09
N SER A 159 -16.54 10.05 16.00
CA SER A 159 -17.40 11.14 15.52
C SER A 159 -18.51 11.51 16.49
N ALA A 160 -18.87 12.79 16.52
CA ALA A 160 -20.01 13.29 17.28
C ALA A 160 -21.35 12.63 16.86
N GLY A 161 -21.47 12.19 15.60
CA GLY A 161 -22.66 11.50 15.09
C GLY A 161 -22.91 10.13 15.73
N ASP A 162 -21.89 9.55 16.36
CA ASP A 162 -22.01 8.27 17.05
C ASP A 162 -22.61 8.37 18.45
N TYR A 163 -22.63 9.59 19.01
CA TYR A 163 -23.09 9.87 20.36
C TYR A 163 -24.20 10.92 20.34
N PRO A 164 -25.36 10.63 19.74
CA PRO A 164 -26.45 11.60 19.63
C PRO A 164 -26.90 12.05 21.02
N GLY A 165 -26.87 13.37 21.24
CA GLY A 165 -27.26 13.98 22.52
C GLY A 165 -26.16 14.00 23.59
N VAL A 166 -24.94 13.56 23.27
CA VAL A 166 -23.78 13.67 24.15
C VAL A 166 -22.80 14.70 23.58
N ASP A 167 -22.30 15.60 24.42
CA ASP A 167 -21.23 16.51 24.04
C ASP A 167 -19.92 15.70 23.85
N PHE A 168 -19.50 15.54 22.59
CA PHE A 168 -18.32 14.77 22.24
C PHE A 168 -17.05 15.29 22.92
N GLY A 169 -16.97 16.61 23.20
CA GLY A 169 -15.86 17.21 23.93
C GLY A 169 -15.75 16.76 25.40
N LYS A 170 -16.76 16.04 25.91
CA LYS A 170 -16.79 15.48 27.26
C LYS A 170 -16.62 13.96 27.30
N ILE A 171 -16.37 13.31 26.16
CA ILE A 171 -16.12 11.88 26.08
C ILE A 171 -14.62 11.61 26.18
N MET A 172 -14.21 10.91 27.24
CA MET A 172 -12.89 10.34 27.40
C MET A 172 -12.87 8.97 26.72
N LEU A 173 -11.97 8.82 25.77
CA LEU A 173 -11.86 7.61 24.98
C LEU A 173 -10.65 6.81 25.50
N LEU A 174 -10.87 5.58 25.96
CA LEU A 174 -9.82 4.87 26.72
C LEU A 174 -8.63 4.40 25.89
N ARG A 175 -8.82 4.14 24.60
CA ARG A 175 -7.73 3.74 23.69
C ARG A 175 -7.55 4.76 22.58
N ASP A 176 -6.31 4.91 22.15
CA ASP A 176 -5.95 5.76 21.01
C ASP A 176 -5.75 4.94 19.75
N THR A 177 -5.83 3.61 19.85
CA THR A 177 -5.67 2.70 18.71
C THR A 177 -6.65 1.54 18.77
N TRP A 178 -7.02 0.99 17.62
CA TRP A 178 -7.86 -0.21 17.52
C TRP A 178 -7.59 -1.00 16.25
N THR A 179 -7.83 -2.30 16.32
CA THR A 179 -7.81 -3.16 15.14
C THR A 179 -9.20 -3.25 14.53
N GLN A 180 -9.29 -3.09 13.21
CA GLN A 180 -10.53 -3.30 12.45
C GLN A 180 -10.29 -4.16 11.21
N LYS A 181 -11.37 -4.72 10.67
CA LYS A 181 -11.32 -5.41 9.38
C LYS A 181 -11.11 -4.39 8.27
N ALA A 182 -10.25 -4.72 7.32
CA ALA A 182 -9.94 -3.90 6.15
C ALA A 182 -11.11 -3.82 5.13
N GLY A 183 -12.16 -4.62 5.29
CA GLY A 183 -13.30 -4.69 4.36
C GLY A 183 -13.10 -5.68 3.21
N PHE A 184 -11.86 -6.09 2.92
CA PHE A 184 -11.54 -7.08 1.89
C PHE A 184 -10.79 -8.29 2.46
N ARG A 185 -10.68 -9.33 1.62
CA ARG A 185 -9.96 -10.56 1.90
C ARG A 185 -8.68 -10.62 1.07
N ASP A 186 -7.65 -11.27 1.59
CA ASP A 186 -6.47 -11.61 0.80
C ASP A 186 -6.80 -12.72 -0.23
N ALA A 187 -5.82 -13.10 -1.05
CA ALA A 187 -6.03 -14.13 -2.07
C ALA A 187 -6.29 -15.54 -1.49
N ASP A 188 -6.01 -15.79 -0.20
CA ASP A 188 -6.39 -17.00 0.54
C ASP A 188 -7.82 -16.90 1.12
N SER A 189 -8.58 -15.84 0.80
CA SER A 189 -9.87 -15.51 1.40
C SER A 189 -9.82 -15.24 2.91
N LYS A 190 -8.63 -14.97 3.49
CA LYS A 190 -8.50 -14.58 4.89
C LYS A 190 -8.82 -13.10 5.03
N GLU A 191 -9.42 -12.74 6.16
CA GLU A 191 -9.70 -11.35 6.46
C GLU A 191 -8.41 -10.60 6.76
N VAL A 192 -8.25 -9.43 6.15
CA VAL A 192 -7.14 -8.53 6.42
C VAL A 192 -7.55 -7.57 7.54
N TYR A 193 -6.63 -7.32 8.47
CA TYR A 193 -6.86 -6.46 9.63
C TYR A 193 -5.86 -5.31 9.64
N VAL A 194 -6.33 -4.14 10.05
CA VAL A 194 -5.50 -2.93 10.20
C VAL A 194 -5.68 -2.30 11.57
N THR A 195 -4.65 -1.63 12.04
CA THR A 195 -4.63 -0.87 13.28
C THR A 195 -4.77 0.62 12.97
N VAL A 196 -5.88 1.20 13.40
CA VAL A 196 -6.17 2.63 13.26
C VAL A 196 -5.68 3.35 14.50
N TYR A 197 -5.11 4.54 14.32
CA TYR A 197 -4.66 5.45 15.36
C TYR A 197 -5.56 6.70 15.33
N ARG A 198 -6.12 7.09 16.47
CA ARG A 198 -7.08 8.21 16.55
C ARG A 198 -6.45 9.54 16.16
N ASP A 199 -5.24 9.77 16.66
CA ASP A 199 -4.50 11.00 16.47
C ASP A 199 -3.79 11.05 15.11
N ALA A 200 -3.93 10.02 14.28
CA ALA A 200 -3.48 10.04 12.91
C ALA A 200 -4.19 11.16 12.13
N ALA A 201 -3.42 12.09 11.59
CA ALA A 201 -3.91 13.29 10.95
C ALA A 201 -3.42 13.38 9.49
N PRO A 202 -4.14 14.11 8.61
CA PRO A 202 -3.61 14.52 7.32
C PRO A 202 -2.26 15.22 7.48
N VAL A 203 -1.29 14.87 6.64
CA VAL A 203 0.02 15.53 6.55
C VAL A 203 0.12 16.34 5.26
N SER A 204 1.13 17.20 5.11
CA SER A 204 1.41 17.79 3.80
C SER A 204 1.87 16.72 2.80
N TYR A 205 1.71 16.97 1.51
CA TYR A 205 2.20 16.06 0.48
C TYR A 205 3.72 15.84 0.57
N GLY A 206 4.49 16.87 0.91
CA GLY A 206 5.92 16.76 1.14
C GLY A 206 6.28 15.83 2.32
N GLU A 207 5.52 15.87 3.41
CA GLU A 207 5.69 14.93 4.53
C GLU A 207 5.29 13.50 4.16
N LEU A 208 4.25 13.32 3.34
CA LEU A 208 3.88 12.01 2.79
C LEU A 208 5.02 11.42 1.95
N LEU A 209 5.64 12.20 1.06
CA LEU A 209 6.79 11.73 0.27
C LEU A 209 7.99 11.36 1.15
N GLN A 210 8.25 12.11 2.22
CA GLN A 210 9.31 11.78 3.18
C GLN A 210 9.00 10.52 4.01
N PHE A 211 7.73 10.24 4.27
CA PHE A 211 7.30 8.99 4.89
C PHE A 211 7.55 7.83 3.93
N LEU A 212 7.03 7.89 2.70
CA LEU A 212 7.15 6.82 1.70
C LEU A 212 8.62 6.51 1.38
N ALA A 213 9.47 7.53 1.21
CA ALA A 213 10.90 7.33 0.95
C ALA A 213 11.68 6.62 2.08
N ARG A 214 11.11 6.51 3.29
CA ARG A 214 11.70 5.79 4.44
C ARG A 214 10.97 4.50 4.76
N ASP A 215 9.74 4.35 4.25
CA ASP A 215 9.00 3.11 4.34
C ASP A 215 9.68 2.06 3.44
N ASP A 216 9.54 0.78 3.80
CA ASP A 216 10.15 -0.33 3.07
C ASP A 216 9.13 -1.42 2.71
N THR A 217 7.83 -1.11 2.75
CA THR A 217 6.76 -2.09 2.52
C THR A 217 6.89 -2.70 1.12
N GLU A 218 7.25 -1.87 0.15
CA GLU A 218 7.45 -2.18 -1.26
C GLU A 218 8.67 -3.11 -1.49
N ASN A 219 9.60 -3.16 -0.52
CA ASN A 219 10.72 -4.10 -0.52
C ASN A 219 10.32 -5.53 -0.15
N ALA A 220 9.11 -5.77 0.37
CA ALA A 220 8.57 -7.13 0.53
C ALA A 220 8.36 -7.80 -0.84
N THR A 221 8.33 -9.13 -0.86
CA THR A 221 8.15 -9.89 -2.11
C THR A 221 6.68 -10.20 -2.31
N TYR A 222 6.15 -9.91 -3.49
CA TYR A 222 4.81 -10.36 -3.85
C TYR A 222 4.77 -11.88 -4.00
N VAL A 223 3.98 -12.55 -3.17
CA VAL A 223 3.85 -14.01 -3.14
C VAL A 223 2.36 -14.38 -3.19
N MET A 224 1.87 -14.79 -4.36
CA MET A 224 0.51 -15.29 -4.47
C MET A 224 0.39 -16.72 -3.92
N PRO A 225 -0.67 -17.07 -3.18
CA PRO A 225 -1.75 -16.21 -2.67
C PRO A 225 -1.47 -15.56 -1.29
N THR A 226 -0.32 -15.83 -0.67
CA THR A 226 -0.08 -15.57 0.75
C THR A 226 0.26 -14.12 1.13
N TYR A 227 0.77 -13.32 0.20
CA TYR A 227 1.14 -11.92 0.40
C TYR A 227 0.95 -11.16 -0.92
N THR A 228 -0.19 -10.49 -1.03
CA THR A 228 -0.71 -9.83 -2.23
C THR A 228 -0.93 -8.33 -1.98
N CYS A 229 -1.41 -7.58 -2.98
CA CYS A 229 -1.66 -6.13 -2.86
C CYS A 229 -2.45 -5.75 -1.60
N ALA A 230 -3.45 -6.56 -1.22
CA ALA A 230 -4.20 -6.39 0.03
C ALA A 230 -3.31 -6.39 1.30
N ASN A 231 -2.26 -7.22 1.32
CA ASN A 231 -1.33 -7.32 2.44
C ASN A 231 -0.31 -6.17 2.44
N PHE A 232 0.15 -5.73 1.26
CA PHE A 232 0.99 -4.55 1.09
C PHE A 232 0.24 -3.30 1.59
N ALA A 233 -0.97 -3.05 1.06
CA ALA A 233 -1.78 -1.90 1.45
C ALA A 233 -2.10 -1.84 2.96
N ALA A 234 -2.36 -3.00 3.58
CA ALA A 234 -2.57 -3.09 5.02
C ALA A 234 -1.28 -2.84 5.82
N THR A 235 -0.13 -3.26 5.30
CA THR A 235 1.18 -3.01 5.92
C THR A 235 1.50 -1.52 5.91
N LEU A 236 1.34 -0.85 4.76
CA LEU A 236 1.54 0.60 4.64
C LEU A 236 0.56 1.40 5.48
N PHE A 237 -0.70 0.99 5.52
CA PHE A 237 -1.71 1.58 6.40
C PHE A 237 -1.26 1.53 7.87
N ASN A 238 -0.86 0.35 8.35
CA ASN A 238 -0.46 0.19 9.74
C ASN A 238 0.79 1.02 10.08
N ARG A 239 1.75 1.09 9.16
CA ARG A 239 3.00 1.85 9.35
C ARG A 239 2.77 3.36 9.31
N SER A 240 1.96 3.86 8.40
CA SER A 240 1.58 5.28 8.35
C SER A 240 0.81 5.71 9.60
N GLN A 241 -0.19 4.93 10.00
CA GLN A 241 -0.97 5.20 11.22
C GLN A 241 -0.10 5.20 12.48
N ALA A 242 0.86 4.27 12.59
CA ALA A 242 1.83 4.24 13.69
C ALA A 242 2.77 5.46 13.73
N GLN A 243 2.92 6.18 12.61
CA GLN A 243 3.63 7.46 12.52
C GLN A 243 2.71 8.68 12.70
N GLY A 244 1.43 8.47 13.05
CA GLY A 244 0.45 9.55 13.18
C GLY A 244 -0.01 10.12 11.84
N ILE A 245 0.21 9.40 10.73
CA ILE A 245 -0.20 9.80 9.39
C ILE A 245 -1.54 9.14 9.09
N LYS A 246 -2.55 9.95 8.79
CA LYS A 246 -3.87 9.46 8.40
C LYS A 246 -3.76 8.76 7.04
N CYS A 247 -4.25 7.53 6.99
CA CYS A 247 -4.29 6.69 5.81
C CYS A 247 -5.65 6.00 5.72
N GLY A 248 -6.10 5.74 4.50
CA GLY A 248 -7.25 4.93 4.14
C GLY A 248 -6.80 3.74 3.29
N LEU A 249 -7.58 2.67 3.29
CA LEU A 249 -7.45 1.58 2.33
C LEU A 249 -8.42 1.82 1.16
N VAL A 250 -7.98 1.47 -0.04
CA VAL A 250 -8.80 1.49 -1.24
C VAL A 250 -8.81 0.10 -1.84
N SER A 251 -9.99 -0.39 -2.17
CA SER A 251 -10.14 -1.60 -2.99
C SER A 251 -10.92 -1.25 -4.25
N VAL A 252 -10.49 -1.81 -5.37
CA VAL A 252 -11.15 -1.64 -6.66
C VAL A 252 -11.48 -3.00 -7.26
N THR A 253 -12.62 -3.09 -7.94
CA THR A 253 -12.94 -4.23 -8.81
C THR A 253 -12.87 -3.79 -10.27
N PHE A 254 -12.56 -4.72 -11.17
CA PHE A 254 -12.47 -4.45 -12.60
C PHE A 254 -13.62 -5.10 -13.37
N GLU A 255 -14.04 -4.45 -14.45
CA GLU A 255 -15.05 -4.99 -15.36
C GLU A 255 -14.62 -6.36 -15.91
N GLY A 256 -15.48 -7.36 -15.74
CA GLY A 256 -15.25 -8.72 -16.25
C GLY A 256 -14.14 -9.52 -15.56
N ARG A 257 -13.58 -9.05 -14.43
CA ARG A 257 -12.54 -9.77 -13.67
C ARG A 257 -13.04 -10.15 -12.27
N SER A 258 -12.63 -11.32 -11.80
CA SER A 258 -12.94 -11.80 -10.44
C SER A 258 -11.94 -11.33 -9.39
N VAL A 259 -10.79 -10.80 -9.83
CA VAL A 259 -9.71 -10.31 -8.97
C VAL A 259 -9.65 -8.80 -9.15
N GLY A 260 -9.70 -8.08 -8.03
CA GLY A 260 -9.54 -6.64 -7.95
C GLY A 260 -8.11 -6.23 -7.60
N HIS A 261 -7.95 -5.00 -7.13
CA HIS A 261 -6.69 -4.46 -6.62
C HIS A 261 -6.91 -3.68 -5.32
N ALA A 262 -5.85 -3.52 -4.53
CA ALA A 262 -5.90 -2.81 -3.25
C ALA A 262 -4.64 -1.96 -3.05
N PHE A 263 -4.84 -0.73 -2.60
CA PHE A 263 -3.80 0.28 -2.39
C PHE A 263 -4.27 1.29 -1.33
N ASN A 264 -3.55 2.40 -1.13
CA ASN A 264 -3.81 3.33 -0.04
C ASN A 264 -4.27 4.72 -0.50
N ALA A 265 -5.06 5.39 0.35
CA ALA A 265 -5.48 6.77 0.18
C ALA A 265 -4.96 7.63 1.32
N PHE A 266 -4.21 8.69 1.00
CA PHE A 266 -3.66 9.63 1.95
C PHE A 266 -4.32 11.00 1.80
N PRO A 267 -5.19 11.42 2.74
CA PRO A 267 -5.68 12.78 2.77
C PRO A 267 -4.50 13.67 3.15
N THR A 268 -4.13 14.55 2.25
CA THR A 268 -3.08 15.55 2.47
C THR A 268 -3.69 16.91 2.76
N ALA A 269 -2.97 17.74 3.50
CA ALA A 269 -3.43 19.08 3.86
C ALA A 269 -3.45 20.06 2.67
N ASP A 270 -2.68 19.79 1.61
CA ASP A 270 -2.37 20.71 0.52
C ASP A 270 -2.62 20.16 -0.90
N LYS A 271 -2.81 18.84 -1.08
CA LYS A 271 -3.04 18.21 -2.39
C LYS A 271 -4.32 17.36 -2.46
N GLY A 272 -5.15 17.37 -1.41
CA GLY A 272 -6.35 16.53 -1.35
C GLY A 272 -6.01 15.07 -1.08
N ILE A 273 -6.79 14.14 -1.61
CA ILE A 273 -6.52 12.70 -1.45
C ILE A 273 -5.49 12.27 -2.49
N VAL A 274 -4.36 11.74 -2.03
CA VAL A 274 -3.33 11.13 -2.86
C VAL A 274 -3.44 9.62 -2.75
N LEU A 275 -3.50 8.94 -3.89
CA LEU A 275 -3.59 7.49 -3.94
C LEU A 275 -2.20 6.91 -4.23
N ILE A 276 -1.78 5.95 -3.42
CA ILE A 276 -0.44 5.35 -3.48
C ILE A 276 -0.59 3.83 -3.52
N ASP A 277 0.05 3.21 -4.50
CA ASP A 277 0.25 1.76 -4.53
C ASP A 277 1.72 1.45 -4.24
N ASP A 278 1.96 0.65 -3.20
CA ASP A 278 3.27 0.19 -2.76
C ASP A 278 3.50 -1.29 -3.04
N THR A 279 2.66 -1.89 -3.88
CA THR A 279 2.70 -3.32 -4.17
C THR A 279 4.08 -3.70 -4.72
N GLY A 280 4.81 -4.49 -3.93
CA GLY A 280 6.18 -4.88 -4.25
C GLY A 280 6.28 -5.85 -5.43
N LEU A 281 7.51 -6.05 -5.89
CA LEU A 281 7.82 -6.93 -7.03
C LEU A 281 7.71 -8.43 -6.68
N LYS A 282 7.35 -9.24 -7.67
CA LYS A 282 7.48 -10.71 -7.61
C LYS A 282 8.95 -11.11 -7.60
N SER A 283 9.28 -12.30 -7.09
CA SER A 283 10.67 -12.81 -7.07
C SER A 283 11.32 -12.83 -8.46
N SER A 284 10.56 -13.11 -9.52
CA SER A 284 11.07 -13.09 -10.90
C SER A 284 11.44 -11.70 -11.39
N GLN A 285 10.83 -10.64 -10.84
CA GLN A 285 11.09 -9.24 -11.19
C GLN A 285 12.24 -8.67 -10.36
N LYS A 286 12.44 -9.12 -9.11
CA LYS A 286 13.51 -8.62 -8.22
C LYS A 286 14.94 -8.88 -8.70
N ASN A 287 15.15 -9.87 -9.56
CA ASN A 287 16.48 -10.16 -10.12
C ASN A 287 16.74 -9.44 -11.45
N THR A 288 15.84 -8.55 -11.87
CA THR A 288 15.98 -7.75 -13.09
C THR A 288 16.43 -6.33 -12.73
N SER A 289 16.73 -5.51 -13.74
CA SER A 289 16.95 -4.08 -13.56
C SER A 289 15.76 -3.35 -12.89
N LEU A 290 14.60 -4.00 -12.76
CA LEU A 290 13.43 -3.45 -12.08
C LEU A 290 13.63 -3.23 -10.59
N ALA A 291 14.48 -4.01 -9.93
CA ALA A 291 14.75 -3.83 -8.50
C ALA A 291 15.43 -2.50 -8.17
N ALA A 292 15.93 -1.78 -9.17
CA ALA A 292 16.50 -0.45 -8.99
C ALA A 292 15.44 0.66 -8.93
N PHE A 293 14.17 0.39 -9.29
CA PHE A 293 13.10 1.37 -9.24
C PHE A 293 12.32 1.24 -7.93
N GLN A 294 12.09 2.37 -7.27
CA GLN A 294 11.09 2.45 -6.21
C GLN A 294 9.73 2.07 -6.80
N THR A 295 9.06 1.12 -6.16
CA THR A 295 7.76 0.61 -6.62
C THR A 295 6.59 1.48 -6.19
N ASP A 296 6.78 2.45 -5.30
CA ASP A 296 5.73 3.41 -4.96
C ASP A 296 5.21 4.12 -6.22
N ALA A 297 3.94 3.89 -6.52
CA ALA A 297 3.23 4.47 -7.64
C ALA A 297 2.21 5.48 -7.15
N ALA A 298 2.08 6.60 -7.86
CA ALA A 298 0.89 7.42 -7.77
C ALA A 298 -0.23 6.79 -8.59
N VAL A 299 -1.37 6.52 -7.95
CA VAL A 299 -2.53 5.89 -8.58
C VAL A 299 -3.49 6.96 -9.10
N TYR A 300 -3.97 6.78 -10.32
CA TYR A 300 -4.97 7.59 -11.00
C TYR A 300 -6.23 6.76 -11.14
N LEU A 301 -7.24 7.13 -10.34
CA LEU A 301 -8.46 6.34 -10.17
C LEU A 301 -9.68 7.10 -10.68
N GLN A 302 -10.40 6.49 -11.63
CA GLN A 302 -11.70 6.98 -12.09
C GLN A 302 -12.59 5.80 -12.51
N GLU A 303 -13.81 5.73 -11.96
CA GLU A 303 -14.80 4.70 -12.33
C GLU A 303 -15.12 4.76 -13.84
N GLY A 304 -15.23 3.59 -14.48
CA GLY A 304 -15.43 3.45 -15.92
C GLY A 304 -14.19 3.77 -16.76
N ARG A 305 -13.02 3.97 -16.14
CA ARG A 305 -11.74 4.18 -16.83
C ARG A 305 -10.70 3.14 -16.41
N PRO A 306 -9.64 2.91 -17.21
CA PRO A 306 -8.52 2.07 -16.79
C PRO A 306 -7.89 2.59 -15.49
N LEU A 307 -7.52 1.70 -14.57
CA LEU A 307 -6.66 2.10 -13.45
C LEU A 307 -5.31 2.56 -14.00
N GLY A 308 -4.86 3.74 -13.57
CA GLY A 308 -3.59 4.30 -14.00
C GLY A 308 -2.57 4.35 -12.87
N GLU A 309 -1.32 4.10 -13.20
CA GLU A 309 -0.19 4.16 -12.26
C GLU A 309 0.99 4.84 -12.95
N LEU A 310 1.61 5.78 -12.26
CA LEU A 310 2.88 6.39 -12.68
C LEU A 310 3.84 6.40 -11.49
N ASN A 311 5.14 6.31 -11.78
CA ASN A 311 6.15 6.35 -10.72
C ASN A 311 6.00 7.63 -9.89
N LEU A 312 5.94 7.48 -8.56
CA LEU A 312 5.68 8.59 -7.66
C LEU A 312 6.69 9.74 -7.79
N THR A 313 7.95 9.44 -8.11
CA THR A 313 9.00 10.46 -8.28
C THR A 313 8.85 11.28 -9.56
N GLN A 314 8.03 10.84 -10.51
CA GLN A 314 7.86 11.49 -11.81
C GLN A 314 6.64 12.40 -11.88
N VAL A 315 5.64 12.18 -11.02
CA VAL A 315 4.34 12.89 -11.12
C VAL A 315 4.35 14.32 -10.58
N ASP A 316 5.37 14.71 -9.82
CA ASP A 316 5.54 16.06 -9.25
C ASP A 316 4.27 16.60 -8.54
N GLY A 317 3.57 15.71 -7.82
CA GLY A 317 2.34 16.05 -7.09
C GLY A 317 1.13 16.38 -7.97
N ASN A 318 1.15 15.98 -9.25
CA ASN A 318 -0.03 15.99 -10.10
C ASN A 318 -0.81 14.69 -9.91
N HIS A 319 -2.08 14.79 -9.52
CA HIS A 319 -2.96 13.66 -9.26
C HIS A 319 -4.22 13.69 -10.13
N GLU A 320 -4.24 14.55 -11.15
CA GLU A 320 -5.36 14.66 -12.08
C GLU A 320 -5.35 13.51 -13.08
N TYR A 321 -6.48 12.81 -13.26
CA TYR A 321 -6.57 11.69 -14.20
C TYR A 321 -6.24 12.11 -15.65
N SER A 322 -6.50 13.36 -16.01
CA SER A 322 -6.14 13.91 -17.33
C SER A 322 -4.62 13.98 -17.56
N PHE A 323 -3.83 14.22 -16.52
CA PHE A 323 -2.37 14.18 -16.59
C PHE A 323 -1.88 12.76 -16.88
N TYR A 324 -2.43 11.75 -16.22
CA TYR A 324 -2.14 10.35 -16.53
C TYR A 324 -2.42 10.01 -18.00
N LEU A 325 -3.59 10.41 -18.52
CA LEU A 325 -3.93 10.17 -19.93
C LEU A 325 -2.97 10.88 -20.90
N GLU A 326 -2.49 12.08 -20.56
CA GLU A 326 -1.47 12.77 -21.34
C GLU A 326 -0.16 11.96 -21.37
N LYS A 327 0.33 11.52 -20.20
CA LYS A 327 1.57 10.76 -20.11
C LYS A 327 1.49 9.40 -20.80
N MET A 328 0.35 8.72 -20.73
CA MET A 328 0.14 7.48 -21.48
C MET A 328 0.22 7.70 -22.99
N ARG A 329 -0.31 8.80 -23.54
CA ARG A 329 -0.15 9.09 -24.97
C ARG A 329 1.31 9.31 -25.38
N ILE A 330 2.10 9.93 -24.52
CA ILE A 330 3.53 10.15 -24.76
C ILE A 330 4.29 8.82 -24.70
N ILE A 331 3.95 7.95 -23.76
CA ILE A 331 4.50 6.59 -23.64
C ILE A 331 4.16 5.76 -24.88
N ASP A 332 2.88 5.73 -25.27
CA ASP A 332 2.41 4.96 -26.44
C ASP A 332 3.13 5.42 -27.71
N ALA A 333 3.22 6.74 -27.93
CA ALA A 333 3.94 7.30 -29.08
C ALA A 333 5.43 6.93 -29.09
N PHE A 334 6.06 6.86 -27.92
CA PHE A 334 7.45 6.41 -27.81
C PHE A 334 7.62 4.94 -28.19
N TYR A 335 6.70 4.05 -27.78
CA TYR A 335 6.77 2.65 -28.19
C TYR A 335 6.54 2.48 -29.68
N ASP A 336 5.57 3.17 -30.27
CA ASP A 336 5.35 3.16 -31.71
C ASP A 336 6.62 3.60 -32.47
N GLU A 337 7.31 4.64 -31.99
CA GLU A 337 8.54 5.13 -32.60
C GLU A 337 9.74 4.20 -32.39
N PHE A 338 9.83 3.56 -31.22
CA PHE A 338 10.88 2.59 -30.87
C PHE A 338 10.72 1.28 -31.65
N ASP A 339 9.49 0.81 -31.86
CA ASP A 339 9.17 -0.34 -32.69
C ASP A 339 9.57 -0.05 -34.15
N ALA A 340 9.19 1.10 -34.69
CA ALA A 340 9.61 1.52 -36.03
C ALA A 340 11.14 1.64 -36.16
N TYR A 341 11.82 2.12 -35.11
CA TYR A 341 13.29 2.15 -35.09
C TYR A 341 13.88 0.73 -35.13
N THR A 342 13.30 -0.21 -34.38
CA THR A 342 13.75 -1.60 -34.33
C THR A 342 13.57 -2.28 -35.70
N GLU A 343 12.45 -2.03 -36.38
CA GLU A 343 12.23 -2.49 -37.76
C GLU A 343 13.29 -1.95 -38.74
N ASP A 344 13.66 -0.67 -38.64
CA ASP A 344 14.68 -0.07 -39.49
C ASP A 344 16.09 -0.64 -39.21
N VAL A 345 16.41 -0.93 -37.94
CA VAL A 345 17.65 -1.62 -37.56
C VAL A 345 17.72 -3.02 -38.17
N ASP A 346 16.63 -3.77 -38.11
CA ASP A 346 16.56 -5.11 -38.72
C ASP A 346 16.72 -5.05 -40.23
N ALA A 347 16.08 -4.09 -40.90
CA ALA A 347 16.25 -3.87 -42.34
C ALA A 347 17.71 -3.51 -42.70
N HIS A 348 18.36 -2.67 -41.89
CA HIS A 348 19.76 -2.30 -42.07
C HIS A 348 20.69 -3.51 -41.90
N ASN A 349 20.46 -4.34 -40.88
CA ASN A 349 21.24 -5.56 -40.64
C ASN A 349 21.13 -6.54 -41.82
N GLN A 350 19.92 -6.74 -42.37
CA GLN A 350 19.74 -7.55 -43.58
C GLN A 350 20.47 -6.98 -44.80
N ALA A 351 20.55 -5.65 -44.92
CA ALA A 351 21.28 -5.01 -46.02
C ALA A 351 22.80 -5.21 -45.87
N ILE A 352 23.33 -5.18 -44.64
CA ILE A 352 24.73 -5.53 -44.36
C ILE A 352 25.02 -6.98 -44.79
N GLU A 353 24.17 -7.94 -44.42
CA GLU A 353 24.37 -9.35 -44.80
C GLU A 353 24.45 -9.54 -46.32
N ARG A 354 23.58 -8.84 -47.08
CA ARG A 354 23.62 -8.86 -48.55
C ARG A 354 24.91 -8.24 -49.09
N TYR A 355 25.33 -7.10 -48.54
CA TYR A 355 26.60 -6.47 -48.92
C TYR A 355 27.80 -7.38 -48.65
N GLU A 356 27.83 -8.09 -47.52
CA GLU A 356 28.91 -9.02 -47.18
C GLU A 356 28.95 -10.22 -48.13
N ALA A 357 27.78 -10.75 -48.53
CA ALA A 357 27.69 -11.78 -49.54
C ALA A 357 28.22 -11.30 -50.91
N ASP A 358 27.83 -10.10 -51.34
CA ASP A 358 28.31 -9.51 -52.60
C ASP A 358 29.80 -9.22 -52.57
N ALA A 359 30.34 -8.72 -51.45
CA ALA A 359 31.77 -8.47 -51.28
C ALA A 359 32.59 -9.77 -51.31
N SER A 360 32.06 -10.86 -50.74
CA SER A 360 32.65 -12.20 -50.83
C SER A 360 32.67 -12.71 -52.26
N ALA A 361 31.56 -12.57 -53.00
CA ALA A 361 31.48 -12.95 -54.40
C ALA A 361 32.44 -12.13 -55.29
N TYR A 362 32.57 -10.82 -55.03
CA TYR A 362 33.55 -9.96 -55.70
C TYR A 362 34.99 -10.44 -55.45
N THR A 363 35.32 -10.77 -54.20
CA THR A 363 36.65 -11.28 -53.83
C THR A 363 36.97 -12.58 -54.57
N ALA A 364 36.00 -13.49 -54.67
CA ALA A 364 36.15 -14.72 -55.45
C ALA A 364 36.40 -14.43 -56.94
N ALA A 365 35.65 -13.50 -57.54
CA ALA A 365 35.81 -13.11 -58.94
C ALA A 365 37.17 -12.45 -59.24
N VAL A 366 37.68 -11.62 -58.32
CA VAL A 366 39.03 -11.04 -58.41
C VAL A 366 40.10 -12.14 -58.36
N ASN A 367 39.97 -13.10 -57.44
CA ASN A 367 40.91 -14.22 -57.33
C ASN A 367 40.93 -15.07 -58.61
N GLU A 368 39.75 -15.35 -59.18
CA GLU A 368 39.64 -16.07 -60.45
C GLU A 368 40.30 -15.28 -61.60
N PHE A 369 40.03 -13.98 -61.70
CA PHE A 369 40.65 -13.11 -62.71
C PHE A 369 42.17 -13.10 -62.60
N ASN A 370 42.71 -12.91 -61.39
CA ASN A 370 44.15 -12.88 -61.15
C ASN A 370 44.81 -14.21 -61.49
N SER A 371 44.16 -15.34 -61.17
CA SER A 371 44.64 -16.67 -61.54
C SER A 371 44.70 -16.88 -63.06
N LYS A 372 43.65 -16.47 -63.78
CA LYS A 372 43.62 -16.52 -65.26
C LYS A 372 44.67 -15.59 -65.88
N MET A 373 44.84 -14.39 -65.33
CA MET A 373 45.84 -13.43 -65.80
C MET A 373 47.27 -13.95 -65.57
N ALA A 374 47.54 -14.58 -64.43
CA ALA A 374 48.82 -15.22 -64.16
C ALA A 374 49.11 -16.35 -65.16
N THR A 375 48.12 -17.18 -65.48
CA THR A 375 48.23 -18.24 -66.49
C THR A 375 48.52 -17.68 -67.88
N HIS A 376 47.80 -16.62 -68.29
CA HIS A 376 48.05 -15.91 -69.54
C HIS A 376 49.47 -15.35 -69.60
N ASN A 377 49.89 -14.60 -68.58
CA ASN A 377 51.21 -13.98 -68.53
C ASN A 377 52.34 -15.03 -68.54
N ALA A 378 52.16 -16.16 -67.85
CA ALA A 378 53.11 -17.27 -67.89
C ALA A 378 53.26 -17.85 -69.31
N ALA A 379 52.14 -18.04 -70.02
CA ALA A 379 52.14 -18.52 -71.40
C ALA A 379 52.78 -17.51 -72.37
N VAL A 380 52.48 -16.22 -72.24
CA VAL A 380 53.13 -15.14 -73.03
C VAL A 380 54.64 -15.12 -72.78
N ASN A 381 55.08 -15.20 -71.52
CA ASN A 381 56.49 -15.23 -71.17
C ASN A 381 57.20 -16.46 -71.73
N GLN A 382 56.55 -17.64 -71.70
CA GLN A 382 57.08 -18.86 -72.30
C GLN A 382 57.18 -18.72 -73.83
N PHE A 383 56.12 -18.24 -74.49
CA PHE A 383 56.12 -17.98 -75.92
C PHE A 383 57.25 -17.02 -76.34
N ASN A 384 57.44 -15.92 -75.63
CA ASN A 384 58.49 -14.94 -75.93
C ASN A 384 59.89 -15.56 -75.84
N ARG A 385 60.15 -16.40 -74.81
CA ARG A 385 61.42 -17.13 -74.69
C ARG A 385 61.64 -18.09 -75.86
N ASP A 386 60.63 -18.89 -76.18
CA ASP A 386 60.72 -19.88 -77.26
C ASP A 386 60.85 -19.21 -78.62
N ALA A 387 60.16 -18.08 -78.83
CA ALA A 387 60.21 -17.30 -80.06
C ALA A 387 61.60 -16.71 -80.30
N GLN A 388 62.24 -16.20 -79.25
CA GLN A 388 63.62 -15.72 -79.32
C GLN A 388 64.59 -16.85 -79.68
N ALA A 389 64.44 -18.03 -79.07
CA ALA A 389 65.27 -19.19 -79.37
C ALA A 389 65.08 -19.68 -80.82
N LYS A 390 63.83 -19.78 -81.29
CA LYS A 390 63.48 -20.19 -82.66
C LYS A 390 63.94 -19.18 -83.71
N TYR A 391 63.80 -17.89 -83.43
CA TYR A 391 64.30 -16.83 -84.30
C TYR A 391 65.83 -16.89 -84.44
N SER A 392 66.54 -17.20 -83.35
CA SER A 392 67.99 -17.40 -83.38
C SER A 392 68.39 -18.59 -84.27
N GLN A 393 67.63 -19.69 -84.28
CA GLN A 393 67.85 -20.83 -85.19
C GLN A 393 67.65 -20.44 -86.66
N TYR A 394 66.64 -19.61 -86.94
CA TYR A 394 66.40 -19.07 -88.28
C TYR A 394 67.57 -18.19 -88.76
N LEU A 395 68.04 -17.25 -87.93
CA LEU A 395 69.19 -16.40 -88.26
C LEU A 395 70.48 -17.19 -88.49
N ALA A 396 70.65 -18.32 -87.80
CA ALA A 396 71.76 -19.24 -88.01
C ALA A 396 71.62 -20.12 -89.26
N GLY A 397 70.53 -19.98 -90.04
CA GLY A 397 70.24 -20.79 -91.22
C GLY A 397 69.88 -22.25 -90.91
N THR A 398 69.61 -22.57 -89.64
CA THR A 398 69.29 -23.95 -89.20
C THR A 398 67.85 -24.35 -89.54
N ILE A 399 66.95 -23.37 -89.66
CA ILE A 399 65.57 -23.56 -90.13
C ILE A 399 65.26 -22.50 -91.19
N THR A 400 64.31 -22.82 -92.07
CA THR A 400 63.77 -21.88 -93.06
C THR A 400 62.80 -20.88 -92.43
N TYR A 401 62.56 -19.77 -93.11
CA TYR A 401 61.55 -18.79 -92.67
C TYR A 401 60.14 -19.40 -92.59
N SER A 402 59.79 -20.28 -93.54
CA SER A 402 58.47 -20.95 -93.54
C SER A 402 58.26 -21.86 -92.33
N GLU A 403 59.33 -22.51 -91.86
CA GLU A 403 59.30 -23.33 -90.64
C GLU A 403 59.19 -22.45 -89.38
N TYR A 404 59.91 -21.34 -89.33
CA TYR A 404 59.78 -20.36 -88.25
C TYR A 404 58.36 -19.76 -88.19
N SER A 405 57.83 -19.27 -89.31
CA SER A 405 56.48 -18.67 -89.39
C SER A 405 55.39 -19.66 -88.98
N SER A 406 55.45 -20.89 -89.50
CA SER A 406 54.50 -21.95 -89.12
C SER A 406 54.56 -22.27 -87.63
N TRP A 407 55.76 -22.33 -87.06
CA TRP A 407 55.94 -22.54 -85.62
C TRP A 407 55.41 -21.35 -84.81
N TYR A 408 55.65 -20.12 -85.27
CA TYR A 408 55.22 -18.90 -84.60
C TYR A 408 53.69 -18.84 -84.50
N ASP A 409 52.98 -18.99 -85.62
CA ASP A 409 51.52 -18.94 -85.66
C ASP A 409 50.90 -20.06 -84.80
N ALA A 410 51.45 -21.29 -84.90
CA ALA A 410 50.99 -22.43 -84.11
C ALA A 410 51.26 -22.29 -82.60
N SER A 411 52.31 -21.56 -82.21
CA SER A 411 52.64 -21.33 -80.80
C SER A 411 51.88 -20.14 -80.22
N LEU A 412 51.64 -19.11 -81.04
CA LEU A 412 50.82 -17.95 -80.67
C LEU A 412 49.38 -18.39 -80.37
N ALA A 413 48.83 -19.30 -81.19
CA ALA A 413 47.49 -19.87 -80.98
C ALA A 413 47.33 -20.68 -79.69
N LYS A 414 48.44 -21.09 -79.03
CA LYS A 414 48.41 -21.83 -77.75
C LYS A 414 48.36 -20.92 -76.52
N ILE A 415 48.60 -19.62 -76.67
CA ILE A 415 48.49 -18.68 -75.56
C ILE A 415 47.00 -18.56 -75.21
N PRO A 416 46.57 -18.90 -73.97
CA PRO A 416 45.18 -18.72 -73.58
C PRO A 416 44.83 -17.22 -73.68
N PRO A 417 43.60 -16.84 -74.05
CA PRO A 417 43.23 -15.44 -74.16
C PRO A 417 43.38 -14.72 -72.81
N ALA A 418 43.79 -13.45 -72.86
CA ALA A 418 43.78 -12.61 -71.66
C ALA A 418 42.34 -12.49 -71.12
N PRO A 419 42.11 -12.55 -69.80
CA PRO A 419 40.78 -12.36 -69.26
C PRO A 419 40.29 -10.94 -69.53
N THR A 420 39.06 -10.80 -70.02
CA THR A 420 38.49 -9.53 -70.53
C THR A 420 37.59 -8.80 -69.53
N ASN A 421 37.39 -9.35 -68.33
CA ASN A 421 36.44 -8.86 -67.33
C ASN A 421 37.01 -7.82 -66.35
N ALA A 422 38.18 -7.24 -66.61
CA ALA A 422 38.80 -6.22 -65.75
C ALA A 422 37.84 -5.03 -65.49
N ALA A 423 37.28 -4.44 -66.55
CA ALA A 423 36.35 -3.32 -66.42
C ALA A 423 35.08 -3.67 -65.62
N ARG A 424 34.63 -4.93 -65.70
CA ARG A 424 33.48 -5.41 -64.92
C ARG A 424 33.83 -5.52 -63.43
N ILE A 425 35.04 -5.98 -63.10
CA ILE A 425 35.53 -6.05 -61.72
C ILE A 425 35.65 -4.65 -61.13
N ASP A 426 36.23 -3.69 -61.87
CA ASP A 426 36.36 -2.31 -61.41
C ASP A 426 34.99 -1.65 -61.18
N ALA A 427 34.04 -1.87 -62.09
CA ALA A 427 32.67 -1.39 -61.93
C ALA A 427 31.99 -1.99 -60.68
N TRP A 428 32.16 -3.30 -60.43
CA TRP A 428 31.62 -3.96 -59.25
C TRP A 428 32.26 -3.42 -57.96
N LYS A 429 33.58 -3.17 -57.96
CA LYS A 429 34.25 -2.52 -56.83
C LYS A 429 33.64 -1.15 -56.51
N ASN A 430 33.43 -0.31 -57.51
CA ASN A 430 32.83 1.01 -57.32
C ASN A 430 31.40 0.92 -56.78
N GLN A 431 30.62 -0.08 -57.22
CA GLN A 431 29.30 -0.35 -56.67
C GLN A 431 29.37 -0.75 -55.18
N LEU A 432 30.27 -1.67 -54.80
CA LEU A 432 30.46 -2.06 -53.40
C LEU A 432 30.92 -0.89 -52.53
N ASP A 433 31.86 -0.07 -53.01
CA ASP A 433 32.33 1.11 -52.27
C ASP A 433 31.19 2.12 -52.06
N SER A 434 30.32 2.31 -53.07
CA SER A 434 29.13 3.16 -52.97
C SER A 434 28.11 2.62 -51.98
N GLU A 435 27.84 1.32 -52.03
CA GLU A 435 26.90 0.65 -51.14
C GLU A 435 27.39 0.68 -49.68
N ARG A 436 28.68 0.46 -49.46
CA ARG A 436 29.30 0.60 -48.13
C ARG A 436 29.15 2.02 -47.60
N ALA A 437 29.32 3.04 -48.45
CA ALA A 437 29.13 4.43 -48.06
C ALA A 437 27.67 4.72 -47.68
N ARG A 438 26.70 4.18 -48.43
CA ARG A 438 25.26 4.26 -48.12
C ARG A 438 24.96 3.63 -46.76
N LEU A 439 25.36 2.37 -46.54
CA LEU A 439 25.14 1.64 -45.29
C LEU A 439 25.77 2.37 -44.09
N ASN A 440 26.99 2.89 -44.22
CA ASN A 440 27.62 3.68 -43.15
C ASN A 440 26.85 4.97 -42.85
N SER A 441 26.21 5.58 -43.85
CA SER A 441 25.37 6.75 -43.65
C SER A 441 24.07 6.41 -42.93
N GLU A 442 23.43 5.30 -43.30
CA GLU A 442 22.23 4.78 -42.65
C GLU A 442 22.49 4.42 -41.19
N LYS A 443 23.60 3.73 -40.91
CA LYS A 443 24.00 3.44 -39.53
C LYS A 443 24.11 4.71 -38.69
N ARG A 444 24.75 5.77 -39.20
CA ARG A 444 24.85 7.05 -38.48
C ARG A 444 23.49 7.69 -38.24
N ALA A 445 22.55 7.55 -39.18
CA ALA A 445 21.20 8.06 -39.00
C ALA A 445 20.43 7.26 -37.94
N LEU A 446 20.58 5.93 -37.93
CA LEU A 446 20.01 5.06 -36.88
C LEU A 446 20.61 5.36 -35.51
N ASP A 447 21.93 5.51 -35.41
CA ASP A 447 22.61 5.89 -34.16
C ASP A 447 22.05 7.24 -33.63
N SER A 448 21.93 8.25 -34.50
CA SER A 448 21.35 9.55 -34.12
C SER A 448 19.90 9.43 -33.66
N ARG A 449 19.08 8.64 -34.35
CA ARG A 449 17.67 8.43 -33.97
C ARG A 449 17.55 7.68 -32.65
N PHE A 450 18.45 6.72 -32.39
CA PHE A 450 18.52 6.04 -31.10
C PHE A 450 18.84 7.04 -29.97
N ASP A 451 19.80 7.93 -30.17
CA ASP A 451 20.13 8.97 -29.19
C ASP A 451 18.93 9.91 -28.94
N ASP A 452 18.22 10.31 -30.00
CA ASP A 452 17.00 11.13 -29.88
C ASP A 452 15.89 10.41 -29.10
N LEU A 453 15.64 9.13 -29.41
CA LEU A 453 14.70 8.27 -28.67
C LEU A 453 15.13 8.10 -27.21
N TRP A 454 16.43 7.97 -26.96
CA TRP A 454 16.97 7.76 -25.62
C TRP A 454 16.84 8.99 -24.71
N GLU A 455 16.88 10.19 -25.28
CA GLU A 455 16.70 11.45 -24.55
C GLU A 455 15.24 11.95 -24.54
N SER A 456 14.36 11.30 -25.30
CA SER A 456 12.95 11.64 -25.43
C SER A 456 12.21 11.67 -24.08
N GLU A 457 11.18 12.51 -24.00
CA GLU A 457 10.28 12.51 -22.84
C GLU A 457 9.60 11.16 -22.67
N GLY A 458 9.19 10.51 -23.76
CA GLY A 458 8.51 9.22 -23.71
C GLY A 458 9.33 8.11 -23.07
N ARG A 459 10.64 8.03 -23.36
CA ARG A 459 11.51 7.08 -22.65
C ARG A 459 11.51 7.33 -21.13
N LYS A 460 11.57 8.60 -20.70
CA LYS A 460 11.60 8.94 -19.26
C LYS A 460 10.37 8.38 -18.54
N TRP A 461 9.19 8.45 -19.17
CA TRP A 461 7.95 7.88 -18.64
C TRP A 461 7.83 6.36 -18.83
N ALA A 462 8.31 5.83 -19.95
CA ALA A 462 8.19 4.43 -20.37
C ALA A 462 8.92 3.43 -19.45
N VAL A 463 9.96 3.87 -18.75
CA VAL A 463 10.78 3.01 -17.87
C VAL A 463 9.93 2.30 -16.79
N TYR A 464 8.83 2.93 -16.35
CA TYR A 464 7.95 2.37 -15.33
C TYR A 464 6.72 1.67 -15.92
N SER A 465 6.09 2.24 -16.95
CA SER A 465 4.79 1.78 -17.47
C SER A 465 4.84 0.47 -18.25
N TYR A 466 5.97 0.08 -18.84
CA TYR A 466 6.07 -1.15 -19.66
C TYR A 466 5.67 -2.43 -18.91
N TRP A 467 5.84 -2.42 -17.58
CA TRP A 467 5.84 -3.64 -16.77
C TRP A 467 4.52 -3.90 -16.05
N LEU A 468 3.64 -2.89 -16.01
CA LEU A 468 2.32 -2.95 -15.39
C LEU A 468 1.28 -2.55 -16.43
N PRO A 469 0.82 -3.47 -17.30
CA PRO A 469 -0.29 -3.17 -18.20
C PRO A 469 -1.50 -2.73 -17.36
N PRO A 470 -2.33 -1.79 -17.84
CA PRO A 470 -3.47 -1.31 -17.09
C PRO A 470 -4.31 -2.49 -16.58
N GLU A 471 -4.51 -2.53 -15.27
CA GLU A 471 -5.09 -3.69 -14.59
C GLU A 471 -6.55 -3.96 -14.94
N GLY A 472 -7.19 -3.03 -15.64
CA GLY A 472 -8.55 -3.17 -16.16
C GLY A 472 -9.32 -1.86 -16.04
N VAL A 473 -10.54 -1.85 -16.59
CA VAL A 473 -11.49 -0.75 -16.40
C VAL A 473 -12.10 -0.88 -15.00
N VAL A 474 -11.98 0.17 -14.20
CA VAL A 474 -12.48 0.22 -12.82
C VAL A 474 -14.01 0.19 -12.83
N ASN A 475 -14.59 -0.78 -12.12
CA ASN A 475 -16.04 -0.99 -12.02
C ASN A 475 -16.62 -0.50 -10.68
N GLN A 476 -15.94 -0.78 -9.56
CA GLN A 476 -16.38 -0.35 -8.23
C GLN A 476 -15.16 0.06 -7.42
N ILE A 477 -15.35 1.09 -6.59
CA ILE A 477 -14.34 1.63 -5.68
C ILE A 477 -14.91 1.58 -4.26
N GLU A 478 -14.12 1.07 -3.31
CA GLU A 478 -14.44 1.08 -1.89
C GLU A 478 -13.30 1.74 -1.10
N TYR A 479 -13.66 2.66 -0.21
CA TYR A 479 -12.74 3.32 0.71
C TYR A 479 -13.02 2.89 2.14
N VAL A 480 -11.97 2.55 2.89
CA VAL A 480 -12.03 2.25 4.32
C VAL A 480 -11.08 3.18 5.06
N TRP A 481 -11.62 4.02 5.95
CA TRP A 481 -10.89 5.03 6.72
C TRP A 481 -10.57 4.60 8.15
#